data_AF-A0A848NUS2-F1
#
_entry.id   AF-A0A848NUS2-F1
#
_cell.length_a   1.000
_cell.length_b   1.000
_cell.length_c   1.000
_cell.angle_alpha   90.00
_cell.angle_beta   90.00
_cell.angle_gamma   90.00
#
_symmetry.space_group_name_H-M   'P 1'
#
loop_
_entity.id
_entity.type
_entity.pdbx_description
1 polymer ?
#
loop_
_entity_poly.entity_id
_entity_poly.type
_entity_poly.pdbx_seq_one_letter_code
_entity_poly.pdbx_strand_id
1 'polypeptide(L)'
;MKTLLEEAPLALFEPAAAFPPKEHSERTVQSGDVALAVKTWGDPARPTVVLVHGYPDNSEVWHEMAPILARDYYVIAYDVRGAGQSSAPKGMRNYTFARLTDDFIAVVDALSPSKPVHLIAHDWGSIQSWEFVTEERLRGRIASYTSCSGPCLDHVGHWMRQRLLRPTPSSLGKMLGQLVRSWYVLLFHLPIVPELSWRLWLGRAWPRVLRRVEKTTIVPRATQTADGVRGVSLYRANFIRSLFTPRKRYAHAPVQVIVPTQDKYVSPALSEDLSRWVPNYWRREVVARHWLPVTHAGRMAEMARELIEHAEGKPESEALQRARQHGERKPFTGKLAVITGAGSGIGRCAALEFAEQGAAIVAVDIRAEDAERTATLIRLSGGKAWARTVDVGNAEQMEALVDWVGKALGGADIVVNNAGIGMAGGIVDTSERDWQRILHVNVWGVIHGARLFAKQMVARGQGGHILNTASAAAFAPSRDLAAYATTKAAVLMLSECMRGELAGQGIGVSAICPGFAETGIMASTVYAGTTEVQQAQLRARATKLYQLRGLKPETVAKAMLRAVLRNKPVVTIGIEAHSSRFISRYAQWLSRLIARVSMAGH
;
A
#
# COMPACT_ATOMS: atom_id res chain seq x y z
N MET A 1 -0.32 -35.73 -10.64
CA MET A 1 0.06 -34.55 -9.82
C MET A 1 0.55 -33.38 -10.70
N LYS A 2 -0.26 -32.99 -11.70
CA LYS A 2 -0.01 -31.82 -12.57
C LYS A 2 -1.31 -31.23 -13.16
N THR A 3 -2.46 -31.49 -12.52
CA THR A 3 -3.81 -31.16 -13.01
C THR A 3 -4.80 -31.03 -11.84
N LEU A 4 -4.44 -30.26 -10.80
CA LEU A 4 -5.35 -29.96 -9.67
C LEU A 4 -5.07 -28.56 -9.05
N LEU A 5 -4.67 -27.57 -9.86
CA LEU A 5 -4.42 -26.19 -9.39
C LEU A 5 -5.05 -25.09 -10.26
N GLU A 6 -5.92 -25.44 -11.23
CA GLU A 6 -6.47 -24.47 -12.18
C GLU A 6 -7.96 -24.13 -12.04
N GLU A 7 -8.67 -24.65 -11.03
CA GLU A 7 -10.09 -24.29 -10.85
C GLU A 7 -10.40 -23.89 -9.40
N ALA A 8 -10.21 -22.60 -9.13
CA ALA A 8 -11.00 -21.91 -8.11
C ALA A 8 -11.94 -20.94 -8.86
N PRO A 9 -13.27 -20.98 -8.64
CA PRO A 9 -14.21 -20.25 -9.47
C PRO A 9 -14.11 -18.74 -9.20
N LEU A 10 -13.63 -18.03 -10.21
CA LEU A 10 -13.54 -16.57 -10.33
C LEU A 10 -14.92 -15.95 -10.62
N ALA A 11 -15.97 -16.43 -9.94
CA ALA A 11 -17.36 -16.05 -10.20
C ALA A 11 -17.92 -15.17 -9.07
N LEU A 12 -17.41 -13.93 -8.96
CA LEU A 12 -18.04 -12.85 -8.17
C LEU A 12 -17.80 -11.44 -8.77
N PHE A 13 -17.56 -11.35 -10.08
CA PHE A 13 -17.54 -10.07 -10.77
C PHE A 13 -18.70 -10.03 -11.75
N GLU A 14 -19.66 -9.14 -11.52
CA GLU A 14 -20.51 -8.66 -12.62
C GLU A 14 -19.59 -8.21 -13.77
N PRO A 15 -19.82 -8.66 -15.01
CA PRO A 15 -19.04 -8.17 -16.13
C PRO A 15 -19.28 -6.68 -16.26
N ALA A 16 -18.19 -5.90 -16.15
CA ALA A 16 -18.20 -4.48 -16.37
C ALA A 16 -18.93 -4.17 -17.69
N ALA A 17 -19.87 -3.22 -17.64
CA ALA A 17 -20.61 -2.74 -18.80
C ALA A 17 -19.69 -2.63 -20.03
N ALA A 18 -20.14 -3.24 -21.14
CA ALA A 18 -19.43 -3.38 -22.40
C ALA A 18 -18.43 -2.23 -22.65
N PHE A 19 -17.16 -2.58 -22.86
CA PHE A 19 -16.12 -1.59 -23.18
C PHE A 19 -16.59 -0.75 -24.37
N PRO A 20 -16.51 0.60 -24.31
CA PRO A 20 -16.80 1.42 -25.47
C PRO A 20 -15.89 1.02 -26.65
N PRO A 21 -16.31 1.26 -27.90
CA PRO A 21 -15.53 0.84 -29.07
C PRO A 21 -14.10 1.38 -28.99
N LYS A 22 -13.12 0.53 -29.33
CA LYS A 22 -11.67 0.86 -29.35
C LYS A 22 -11.30 1.90 -30.41
N GLU A 23 -12.29 2.43 -31.12
CA GLU A 23 -12.10 3.37 -32.22
C GLU A 23 -11.51 4.68 -31.69
N HIS A 24 -10.40 5.06 -32.30
CA HIS A 24 -9.72 6.32 -32.09
C HIS A 24 -9.54 7.00 -33.43
N SER A 25 -9.51 8.32 -33.39
CA SER A 25 -9.08 9.10 -34.54
C SER A 25 -7.58 9.32 -34.48
N GLU A 26 -6.88 9.01 -35.56
CA GLU A 26 -5.45 9.30 -35.73
C GLU A 26 -5.26 10.59 -36.52
N ARG A 27 -4.23 11.37 -36.16
CA ARG A 27 -3.79 12.55 -36.90
C ARG A 27 -2.33 12.86 -36.59
N THR A 28 -1.76 13.77 -37.36
CA THR A 28 -0.39 14.25 -37.17
C THR A 28 -0.42 15.71 -36.71
N VAL A 29 0.38 16.03 -35.69
CA VAL A 29 0.62 17.39 -35.23
C VAL A 29 2.07 17.78 -35.52
N GLN A 30 2.28 18.93 -36.15
CA GLN A 30 3.63 19.43 -36.45
C GLN A 30 4.20 20.19 -35.24
N SER A 31 5.42 19.85 -34.83
CA SER A 31 6.19 20.53 -33.79
C SER A 31 7.58 20.84 -34.33
N GLY A 32 7.78 22.07 -34.82
CA GLY A 32 9.04 22.44 -35.48
C GLY A 32 9.37 21.52 -36.65
N ASP A 33 10.46 20.76 -36.54
CA ASP A 33 10.96 19.82 -37.55
C ASP A 33 10.42 18.38 -37.41
N VAL A 34 9.60 18.10 -36.38
CA VAL A 34 9.06 16.76 -36.14
C VAL A 34 7.53 16.72 -36.30
N ALA A 35 7.06 15.70 -36.99
CA ALA A 35 5.64 15.34 -37.04
C ALA A 35 5.34 14.31 -35.93
N LEU A 36 4.38 14.62 -35.06
CA LEU A 36 3.96 13.79 -33.93
C LEU A 36 2.68 13.05 -34.28
N ALA A 37 2.67 11.73 -34.15
CA ALA A 37 1.47 10.92 -34.29
C ALA A 37 0.59 11.03 -33.05
N VAL A 38 -0.68 11.38 -33.23
CA VAL A 38 -1.63 11.63 -32.16
C VAL A 38 -2.89 10.80 -32.36
N LYS A 39 -3.34 10.19 -31.27
CA LYS A 39 -4.57 9.40 -31.17
C LYS A 39 -5.53 10.11 -30.23
N THR A 40 -6.80 10.16 -30.61
CA THR A 40 -7.84 10.86 -29.83
C THR A 40 -9.07 9.99 -29.65
N TRP A 41 -9.71 10.11 -28.49
CA TRP A 41 -10.95 9.42 -28.11
C TRP A 41 -11.91 10.40 -27.44
N GLY A 42 -13.21 10.15 -27.56
CA GLY A 42 -14.25 10.93 -26.90
C GLY A 42 -14.54 12.27 -27.57
N ASP A 43 -15.39 13.06 -26.93
CA ASP A 43 -15.92 14.33 -27.45
C ASP A 43 -15.00 15.52 -27.11
N PRO A 44 -14.45 16.26 -28.10
CA PRO A 44 -13.63 17.46 -27.88
C PRO A 44 -14.27 18.57 -27.04
N ALA A 45 -15.59 18.58 -26.86
CA ALA A 45 -16.25 19.55 -26.00
C ALA A 45 -15.95 19.33 -24.50
N ARG A 46 -15.61 18.10 -24.10
CA ARG A 46 -15.37 17.68 -22.71
C ARG A 46 -14.01 18.14 -22.17
N PRO A 47 -13.78 18.11 -20.85
CA PRO A 47 -12.46 18.38 -20.28
C PRO A 47 -11.40 17.47 -20.92
N THR A 48 -10.25 18.06 -21.23
CA THR A 48 -9.21 17.38 -22.02
C THR A 48 -8.20 16.67 -21.12
N VAL A 49 -7.91 15.41 -21.43
CA VAL A 49 -6.88 14.60 -20.78
C VAL A 49 -5.79 14.27 -21.80
N VAL A 50 -4.53 14.55 -21.46
CA VAL A 50 -3.36 14.18 -22.26
C VAL A 50 -2.61 13.04 -21.60
N LEU A 51 -2.40 11.95 -22.35
CA LEU A 51 -1.68 10.76 -21.94
C LEU A 51 -0.28 10.74 -22.54
N VAL A 52 0.74 10.61 -21.70
CA VAL A 52 2.15 10.61 -22.12
C VAL A 52 2.84 9.30 -21.73
N HIS A 53 3.23 8.52 -22.73
CA HIS A 53 3.79 7.18 -22.53
C HIS A 53 5.27 7.20 -22.10
N GLY A 54 5.71 6.08 -21.51
CA GLY A 54 7.09 5.84 -21.09
C GLY A 54 8.00 5.25 -22.15
N TYR A 55 9.23 4.94 -21.76
CA TYR A 55 10.20 4.19 -22.57
C TYR A 55 10.26 2.75 -22.08
N PRO A 56 10.30 1.73 -22.96
CA PRO A 56 10.40 1.78 -24.43
C PRO A 56 9.03 1.64 -25.11
N ASP A 57 8.01 2.27 -24.54
CA ASP A 57 6.63 2.22 -25.01
C ASP A 57 6.33 3.33 -26.02
N ASN A 58 5.12 3.27 -26.58
CA ASN A 58 4.49 4.31 -27.40
C ASN A 58 3.05 4.51 -26.89
N SER A 59 2.23 5.32 -27.57
CA SER A 59 0.85 5.62 -27.15
C SER A 59 -0.05 4.38 -26.96
N GLU A 60 0.29 3.22 -27.54
CA GLU A 60 -0.49 1.98 -27.40
C GLU A 60 -0.54 1.44 -25.97
N VAL A 61 0.39 1.84 -25.09
CA VAL A 61 0.33 1.49 -23.66
C VAL A 61 -0.97 1.94 -22.99
N TRP A 62 -1.66 2.92 -23.57
CA TRP A 62 -2.90 3.48 -23.08
C TRP A 62 -4.16 2.84 -23.67
N HIS A 63 -4.07 1.83 -24.55
CA HIS A 63 -5.24 1.26 -25.24
C HIS A 63 -6.32 0.70 -24.32
N GLU A 64 -5.96 0.22 -23.13
CA GLU A 64 -6.93 -0.26 -22.15
C GLU A 64 -7.50 0.87 -21.28
N MET A 65 -6.75 1.96 -21.10
CA MET A 65 -7.12 3.07 -20.20
C MET A 65 -7.85 4.22 -20.91
N ALA A 66 -7.45 4.55 -22.14
CA ALA A 66 -8.01 5.66 -22.90
C ALA A 66 -9.52 5.52 -23.15
N PRO A 67 -10.06 4.35 -23.55
CA PRO A 67 -11.51 4.18 -23.72
C PRO A 67 -12.30 4.33 -22.42
N ILE A 68 -11.70 3.99 -21.27
CA ILE A 68 -12.33 4.16 -19.94
C ILE A 68 -12.48 5.64 -19.60
N LEU A 69 -11.44 6.44 -19.87
CA LEU A 69 -11.46 7.89 -19.66
C LEU A 69 -12.33 8.62 -20.68
N ALA A 70 -12.38 8.15 -21.93
CA ALA A 70 -13.15 8.76 -23.02
C ALA A 70 -14.66 8.80 -22.74
N ARG A 71 -15.14 8.01 -21.78
CA ARG A 71 -16.53 8.06 -21.28
C ARG A 71 -16.92 9.43 -20.76
N ASP A 72 -15.96 10.21 -20.25
CA ASP A 72 -16.22 11.50 -19.59
C ASP A 72 -15.28 12.63 -20.04
N TYR A 73 -14.23 12.29 -20.78
CA TYR A 73 -13.17 13.22 -21.16
C TYR A 73 -12.87 13.18 -22.66
N TYR A 74 -12.31 14.25 -23.18
CA TYR A 74 -11.61 14.22 -24.47
C TYR A 74 -10.18 13.72 -24.22
N VAL A 75 -9.84 12.52 -24.70
CA VAL A 75 -8.56 11.89 -24.40
C VAL A 75 -7.63 12.03 -25.60
N ILE A 76 -6.42 12.52 -25.35
CA ILE A 76 -5.35 12.68 -26.33
C ILE A 76 -4.18 11.81 -25.88
N ALA A 77 -3.67 10.94 -26.74
CA ALA A 77 -2.39 10.27 -26.54
C ALA A 77 -1.51 10.52 -27.76
N TYR A 78 -0.27 10.92 -27.56
CA TYR A 78 0.66 11.12 -28.68
C TYR A 78 1.90 10.26 -28.50
N ASP A 79 2.47 9.83 -29.62
CA ASP A 79 3.77 9.20 -29.64
C ASP A 79 4.83 10.30 -29.45
N VAL A 80 5.63 10.19 -28.39
CA VAL A 80 6.75 11.10 -28.13
C VAL A 80 7.76 10.99 -29.28
N ARG A 81 8.44 12.10 -29.62
CA ARG A 81 9.48 12.12 -30.67
C ARG A 81 10.39 10.88 -30.61
N GLY A 82 10.58 10.23 -31.75
CA GLY A 82 11.39 9.02 -31.87
C GLY A 82 10.72 7.70 -31.46
N ALA A 83 9.46 7.73 -31.01
CA ALA A 83 8.68 6.54 -30.68
C ALA A 83 7.50 6.35 -31.65
N GLY A 84 7.07 5.11 -31.83
CA GLY A 84 5.89 4.75 -32.60
C GLY A 84 5.92 5.32 -34.02
N GLN A 85 4.87 6.05 -34.39
CA GLN A 85 4.72 6.67 -35.71
C GLN A 85 5.21 8.13 -35.75
N SER A 86 5.73 8.67 -34.65
CA SER A 86 6.30 10.00 -34.63
C SER A 86 7.67 10.07 -35.31
N SER A 87 7.98 11.25 -35.84
CA SER A 87 9.27 11.54 -36.45
C SER A 87 10.42 11.31 -35.46
N ALA A 88 11.56 10.84 -35.98
CA ALA A 88 12.73 10.49 -35.18
C ALA A 88 13.93 11.37 -35.57
N PRO A 89 14.09 12.56 -34.95
CA PRO A 89 15.19 13.45 -35.26
C PRO A 89 16.53 12.79 -34.90
N LYS A 90 17.58 13.08 -35.70
CA LYS A 90 18.93 12.54 -35.47
C LYS A 90 19.62 13.29 -34.33
N GLY A 91 20.38 12.57 -33.50
CA GLY A 91 21.26 13.17 -32.50
C GLY A 91 20.56 13.50 -31.17
N MET A 92 21.31 13.30 -30.09
CA MET A 92 20.82 13.40 -28.70
C MET A 92 20.28 14.79 -28.32
N ARG A 93 20.83 15.87 -28.88
CA ARG A 93 20.40 17.25 -28.56
C ARG A 93 18.92 17.51 -28.92
N ASN A 94 18.36 16.72 -29.83
CA ASN A 94 16.97 16.80 -30.24
C ASN A 94 16.01 16.04 -29.31
N TYR A 95 16.51 15.45 -28.22
CA TYR A 95 15.72 14.73 -27.22
C TYR A 95 15.76 15.40 -25.84
N THR A 96 16.15 16.69 -25.79
CA THR A 96 16.20 17.45 -24.53
C THR A 96 14.80 17.76 -24.00
N PHE A 97 14.67 17.99 -22.70
CA PHE A 97 13.41 18.38 -22.07
C PHE A 97 12.78 19.63 -22.69
N ALA A 98 13.57 20.61 -23.14
CA ALA A 98 13.06 21.78 -23.85
C ALA A 98 12.31 21.37 -25.12
N ARG A 99 12.89 20.49 -25.92
CA ARG A 99 12.27 19.96 -27.14
C ARG A 99 11.02 19.13 -26.87
N LEU A 100 11.05 18.31 -25.82
CA LEU A 100 9.87 17.54 -25.38
C LEU A 100 8.74 18.45 -24.88
N THR A 101 9.09 19.60 -24.29
CA THR A 101 8.12 20.62 -23.87
C THR A 101 7.51 21.32 -25.07
N ASP A 102 8.32 21.66 -26.09
CA ASP A 102 7.82 22.26 -27.33
C ASP A 102 6.83 21.32 -28.05
N ASP A 103 7.10 20.00 -28.05
CA ASP A 103 6.17 19.00 -28.58
C ASP A 103 4.84 18.97 -27.83
N PHE A 104 4.90 18.96 -26.50
CA PHE A 104 3.69 18.98 -25.69
C PHE A 104 2.87 20.24 -25.95
N ILE A 105 3.51 21.41 -26.03
CA ILE A 105 2.84 22.67 -26.36
C ILE A 105 2.17 22.57 -27.73
N ALA A 106 2.86 22.07 -28.75
CA ALA A 106 2.29 21.93 -30.09
C ALA A 106 1.05 21.02 -30.10
N VAL A 107 1.08 19.90 -29.37
CA VAL A 107 -0.07 18.99 -29.23
C VAL A 107 -1.23 19.67 -28.52
N VAL A 108 -0.97 20.36 -27.40
CA VAL A 108 -2.03 21.05 -26.64
C VAL A 108 -2.59 22.24 -27.43
N ASP A 109 -1.77 23.02 -28.12
CA ASP A 109 -2.24 24.14 -28.96
C ASP A 109 -3.10 23.65 -30.13
N ALA A 110 -2.75 22.51 -30.74
CA ALA A 110 -3.51 21.95 -31.84
C ALA A 110 -4.87 21.35 -31.43
N LEU A 111 -5.01 20.86 -30.20
CA LEU A 111 -6.15 20.04 -29.78
C LEU A 111 -6.94 20.57 -28.58
N SER A 112 -6.35 21.46 -27.79
CA SER A 112 -6.99 22.16 -26.66
C SER A 112 -6.42 23.59 -26.54
N PRO A 113 -6.64 24.45 -27.57
CA PRO A 113 -6.02 25.77 -27.63
C PRO A 113 -6.50 26.71 -26.52
N SER A 114 -7.75 26.58 -26.09
CA SER A 114 -8.42 27.52 -25.19
C SER A 114 -8.68 26.99 -23.78
N LYS A 115 -8.43 25.70 -23.53
CA LYS A 115 -8.71 25.06 -22.23
C LYS A 115 -7.41 24.48 -21.65
N PRO A 116 -7.25 24.49 -20.33
CA PRO A 116 -6.19 23.72 -19.69
C PRO A 116 -6.45 22.22 -19.87
N VAL A 117 -5.38 21.42 -19.78
CA VAL A 117 -5.46 19.96 -19.89
C VAL A 117 -5.11 19.28 -18.57
N HIS A 118 -5.64 18.08 -18.35
CA HIS A 118 -5.20 17.18 -17.30
C HIS A 118 -4.18 16.20 -17.84
N LEU A 119 -3.02 16.13 -17.20
CA LEU A 119 -1.92 15.32 -17.66
C LEU A 119 -1.90 13.99 -16.90
N ILE A 120 -1.80 12.87 -17.62
CA ILE A 120 -1.57 11.55 -17.02
C ILE A 120 -0.37 10.94 -17.73
N ALA A 121 0.61 10.47 -16.96
CA ALA A 121 1.84 9.99 -17.55
C ALA A 121 2.45 8.81 -16.81
N HIS A 122 3.16 7.97 -17.56
CA HIS A 122 3.80 6.75 -17.08
C HIS A 122 5.29 6.74 -17.44
N ASP A 123 6.13 6.28 -16.51
CA ASP A 123 7.57 6.08 -16.71
C ASP A 123 8.28 7.31 -17.31
N TRP A 124 8.99 7.21 -18.44
CA TRP A 124 9.66 8.36 -19.04
C TRP A 124 8.68 9.50 -19.38
N GLY A 125 7.47 9.16 -19.80
CA GLY A 125 6.41 10.12 -20.01
C GLY A 125 6.11 10.91 -18.74
N SER A 126 6.14 10.23 -17.59
CA SER A 126 6.04 10.87 -16.28
C SER A 126 7.28 11.73 -15.98
N ILE A 127 8.49 11.26 -16.27
CA ILE A 127 9.73 12.04 -16.09
C ILE A 127 9.68 13.36 -16.88
N GLN A 128 9.32 13.33 -18.17
CA GLN A 128 9.23 14.55 -18.97
C GLN A 128 8.02 15.42 -18.57
N SER A 129 6.93 14.82 -18.11
CA SER A 129 5.75 15.56 -17.64
C SER A 129 6.03 16.39 -16.39
N TRP A 130 6.99 15.98 -15.57
CA TRP A 130 7.50 16.83 -14.49
C TRP A 130 8.13 18.12 -14.99
N GLU A 131 8.74 18.13 -16.18
CA GLU A 131 9.22 19.37 -16.78
C GLU A 131 8.03 20.26 -17.14
N PHE A 132 6.97 19.70 -17.72
CA PHE A 132 5.79 20.46 -18.16
C PHE A 132 5.09 21.16 -16.99
N VAL A 133 4.84 20.42 -15.90
CA VAL A 133 4.14 20.94 -14.70
C VAL A 133 4.99 21.89 -13.86
N THR A 134 6.29 22.02 -14.17
CA THR A 134 7.21 22.94 -13.48
C THR A 134 7.75 24.04 -14.40
N GLU A 135 7.30 24.06 -15.66
CA GLU A 135 7.70 25.05 -16.65
C GLU A 135 6.74 26.25 -16.66
N GLU A 136 7.29 27.45 -16.56
CA GLU A 136 6.49 28.67 -16.43
C GLU A 136 5.64 28.95 -17.68
N ARG A 137 6.15 28.60 -18.88
CA ARG A 137 5.42 28.72 -20.15
C ARG A 137 4.10 27.95 -20.19
N LEU A 138 3.96 26.95 -19.33
CA LEU A 138 2.79 26.06 -19.25
C LEU A 138 1.92 26.34 -18.02
N ARG A 139 2.23 27.36 -17.23
CA ARG A 139 1.39 27.78 -16.11
C ARG A 139 0.00 28.15 -16.64
N GLY A 140 -1.03 27.58 -16.02
CA GLY A 140 -2.42 27.78 -16.45
C GLY A 140 -2.84 26.98 -17.69
N ARG A 141 -1.92 26.26 -18.36
CA ARG A 141 -2.24 25.30 -19.43
C ARG A 141 -2.44 23.88 -18.93
N ILE A 142 -2.02 23.59 -17.68
CA ILE A 142 -2.18 22.28 -17.04
C ILE A 142 -3.05 22.46 -15.79
N ALA A 143 -4.20 21.80 -15.76
CA ALA A 143 -5.14 21.86 -14.65
C ALA A 143 -4.79 20.88 -13.52
N SER A 144 -4.30 19.68 -13.86
CA SER A 144 -3.80 18.71 -12.89
C SER A 144 -2.84 17.73 -13.54
N TYR A 145 -2.04 17.03 -12.73
CA TYR A 145 -1.08 16.03 -13.21
C TYR A 145 -1.10 14.75 -12.36
N THR A 146 -1.30 13.61 -13.00
CA THR A 146 -1.13 12.27 -12.42
C THR A 146 0.13 11.60 -12.95
N SER A 147 1.12 11.45 -12.08
CA SER A 147 2.38 10.74 -12.31
C SER A 147 2.26 9.27 -11.90
N CYS A 148 2.76 8.35 -12.72
CA CYS A 148 2.96 6.94 -12.36
C CYS A 148 4.37 6.48 -12.74
N SER A 149 5.12 5.95 -11.78
CA SER A 149 6.44 5.31 -12.02
C SER A 149 7.48 6.16 -12.77
N GLY A 150 7.48 7.48 -12.65
CA GLY A 150 8.53 8.34 -13.22
C GLY A 150 8.74 9.63 -12.42
N PRO A 151 9.87 9.78 -11.70
CA PRO A 151 10.13 10.91 -10.81
C PRO A 151 10.64 12.16 -11.57
N CYS A 152 10.53 13.33 -10.96
CA CYS A 152 11.26 14.52 -11.42
C CYS A 152 12.77 14.34 -11.16
N LEU A 153 13.59 14.41 -12.21
CA LEU A 153 15.04 14.17 -12.08
C LEU A 153 15.74 15.24 -11.23
N ASP A 154 15.33 16.50 -11.33
CA ASP A 154 15.85 17.58 -10.47
C ASP A 154 15.57 17.29 -8.99
N HIS A 155 14.36 16.83 -8.65
CA HIS A 155 14.00 16.45 -7.28
C HIS A 155 14.80 15.26 -6.79
N VAL A 156 15.06 14.27 -7.65
CA VAL A 156 15.94 13.13 -7.32
C VAL A 156 17.37 13.60 -7.05
N GLY A 157 17.90 14.52 -7.84
CA GLY A 157 19.22 15.12 -7.59
C GLY A 157 19.31 15.79 -6.22
N HIS A 158 18.30 16.59 -5.84
CA HIS A 158 18.22 17.17 -4.49
C HIS A 158 18.07 16.11 -3.40
N TRP A 159 17.24 15.10 -3.63
CA TRP A 159 16.98 14.00 -2.69
C TRP A 159 18.26 13.19 -2.39
N MET A 160 19.08 12.93 -3.42
CA MET A 160 20.38 12.25 -3.28
C MET A 160 21.36 13.13 -2.49
N ARG A 161 21.52 14.40 -2.89
CA ARG A 161 22.42 15.35 -2.22
C ARG A 161 22.11 15.50 -0.74
N GLN A 162 20.84 15.63 -0.37
CA GLN A 162 20.44 15.77 1.04
C GLN A 162 20.79 14.54 1.88
N ARG A 163 20.65 13.33 1.34
CA ARG A 163 20.95 12.08 2.07
C ARG A 163 22.45 11.85 2.23
N LEU A 164 23.27 12.38 1.32
CA LEU A 164 24.73 12.42 1.47
C LEU A 164 25.16 13.45 2.51
N LEU A 165 24.49 14.60 2.58
CA LEU A 165 24.78 15.66 3.56
C LEU A 165 24.36 15.30 4.99
N ARG A 166 23.31 14.48 5.16
CA ARG A 166 22.82 13.99 6.48
C ARG A 166 22.67 12.47 6.46
N PRO A 167 23.79 11.71 6.49
CA PRO A 167 23.74 10.26 6.34
C PRO A 167 23.19 9.59 7.60
N THR A 168 22.21 8.71 7.40
CA THR A 168 21.74 7.75 8.40
C THR A 168 21.77 6.35 7.77
N PRO A 169 21.87 5.26 8.55
CA PRO A 169 21.86 3.91 7.97
C PRO A 169 20.63 3.64 7.09
N SER A 170 19.46 4.16 7.48
CA SER A 170 18.23 4.04 6.69
C SER A 170 18.26 4.87 5.40
N SER A 171 18.73 6.13 5.46
CA SER A 171 18.77 6.99 4.28
C SER A 171 19.79 6.50 3.24
N LEU A 172 20.94 5.98 3.68
CA LEU A 172 21.92 5.34 2.82
C LEU A 172 21.38 4.05 2.19
N GLY A 173 20.67 3.21 2.97
CA GLY A 173 20.02 2.02 2.46
C GLY A 173 18.97 2.32 1.38
N LYS A 174 18.15 3.38 1.56
CA LYS A 174 17.21 3.85 0.53
C LYS A 174 17.91 4.30 -0.75
N MET A 175 19.02 5.04 -0.62
CA MET A 175 19.81 5.51 -1.77
C MET A 175 20.43 4.35 -2.54
N LEU A 176 21.12 3.43 -1.85
CA LEU A 176 21.67 2.21 -2.45
C LEU A 176 20.59 1.39 -3.14
N GLY A 177 19.44 1.24 -2.48
CA GLY A 177 18.28 0.54 -3.04
C GLY A 177 17.77 1.14 -4.34
N GLN A 178 17.86 2.46 -4.53
CA GLN A 178 17.50 3.11 -5.79
C GLN A 178 18.60 2.94 -6.86
N LEU A 179 19.88 3.07 -6.48
CA LEU A 179 21.00 2.88 -7.40
C LEU A 179 20.98 1.47 -8.01
N VAL A 180 20.73 0.44 -7.20
CA VAL A 180 20.57 -0.94 -7.67
C VAL A 180 19.41 -1.08 -8.66
N ARG A 181 18.27 -0.44 -8.38
CA ARG A 181 17.09 -0.47 -9.28
C ARG A 181 17.32 0.29 -10.58
N SER A 182 18.20 1.30 -10.57
CA SER A 182 18.50 2.17 -11.71
C SER A 182 19.79 1.78 -12.45
N TRP A 183 20.31 0.57 -12.26
CA TRP A 183 21.55 0.12 -12.91
C TRP A 183 21.49 0.25 -14.45
N TYR A 184 20.29 0.08 -15.02
CA TYR A 184 20.05 0.20 -16.46
C TYR A 184 20.34 1.60 -16.99
N VAL A 185 20.28 2.64 -16.15
CA VAL A 185 20.66 4.01 -16.54
C VAL A 185 22.14 4.06 -16.92
N LEU A 186 23.02 3.39 -16.15
CA LEU A 186 24.45 3.32 -16.49
C LEU A 186 24.66 2.57 -17.81
N LEU A 187 23.96 1.45 -18.00
CA LEU A 187 23.98 0.69 -19.25
C LEU A 187 23.61 1.61 -20.43
N PHE A 188 22.55 2.41 -20.32
CA PHE A 188 22.08 3.31 -21.38
C PHE A 188 23.07 4.43 -21.75
N HIS A 189 24.05 4.73 -20.90
CA HIS A 189 25.11 5.69 -21.20
C HIS A 189 26.35 5.05 -21.86
N LEU A 190 26.45 3.72 -21.90
CA LEU A 190 27.51 3.06 -22.66
C LEU A 190 27.29 3.26 -24.16
N PRO A 191 28.34 3.56 -24.95
CA PRO A 191 28.22 3.71 -26.39
C PRO A 191 27.87 2.36 -27.03
N ILE A 192 26.94 2.36 -27.98
CA ILE A 192 26.56 1.23 -28.86
C ILE A 192 25.87 0.06 -28.14
N VAL A 193 26.25 -0.29 -26.91
CA VAL A 193 25.79 -1.49 -26.21
C VAL A 193 24.25 -1.55 -26.06
N PRO A 194 23.55 -0.50 -25.59
CA PRO A 194 22.09 -0.50 -25.50
C PRO A 194 21.42 -0.69 -26.86
N GLU A 195 21.86 0.07 -27.87
CA GLU A 195 21.28 0.05 -29.21
C GLU A 195 21.49 -1.30 -29.88
N LEU A 196 22.68 -1.89 -29.73
CA LEU A 196 23.00 -3.21 -30.23
C LEU A 196 22.16 -4.29 -29.52
N SER A 197 21.99 -4.19 -28.21
CA SER A 197 21.16 -5.14 -27.43
C SER A 197 19.71 -5.14 -27.92
N TRP A 198 19.14 -3.96 -28.17
CA TRP A 198 17.82 -3.82 -28.77
C TRP A 198 17.73 -4.46 -30.15
N ARG A 199 18.69 -4.18 -31.03
CA ARG A 199 18.71 -4.71 -32.41
C ARG A 199 18.89 -6.22 -32.48
N LEU A 200 19.73 -6.79 -31.61
CA LEU A 200 20.09 -8.21 -31.68
C LEU A 200 19.03 -9.12 -31.08
N TRP A 201 18.50 -8.80 -29.89
CA TRP A 201 17.64 -9.75 -29.17
C TRP A 201 16.54 -9.08 -28.34
N LEU A 202 16.83 -7.96 -27.68
CA LEU A 202 15.92 -7.40 -26.68
C LEU A 202 14.60 -6.95 -27.30
N GLY A 203 14.61 -6.33 -28.49
CA GLY A 203 13.38 -5.89 -29.18
C GLY A 203 12.40 -7.04 -29.45
N ARG A 204 12.90 -8.21 -29.86
CA ARG A 204 12.08 -9.41 -30.13
C ARG A 204 11.64 -10.12 -28.86
N ALA A 205 12.47 -10.09 -27.82
CA ALA A 205 12.19 -10.76 -26.55
C ALA A 205 11.35 -9.90 -25.59
N TRP A 206 11.32 -8.58 -25.77
CA TRP A 206 10.76 -7.62 -24.82
C TRP A 206 9.32 -7.94 -24.38
N PRO A 207 8.36 -8.22 -25.28
CA PRO A 207 6.99 -8.56 -24.85
C PRO A 207 6.96 -9.83 -23.99
N ARG A 208 7.78 -10.84 -24.31
CA ARG A 208 7.87 -12.08 -23.52
C ARG A 208 8.49 -11.83 -22.14
N VAL A 209 9.50 -10.94 -22.07
CA VAL A 209 10.13 -10.52 -20.81
C VAL A 209 9.08 -9.81 -19.95
N LEU A 210 8.36 -8.82 -20.48
CA LEU A 210 7.32 -8.11 -19.73
C LEU A 210 6.20 -9.03 -19.25
N ARG A 211 5.69 -9.94 -20.09
CA ARG A 211 4.69 -10.92 -19.65
C ARG A 211 5.15 -11.75 -18.44
N ARG A 212 6.42 -12.17 -18.44
CA ARG A 212 7.00 -12.96 -17.33
C ARG A 212 7.27 -12.10 -16.08
N VAL A 213 7.91 -10.96 -16.26
CA VAL A 213 8.45 -10.12 -15.18
C VAL A 213 7.40 -9.21 -14.57
N GLU A 214 6.42 -8.78 -15.37
CA GLU A 214 5.42 -7.77 -15.05
C GLU A 214 3.98 -8.30 -15.10
N LYS A 215 3.77 -9.56 -15.55
CA LYS A 215 2.43 -10.17 -15.70
C LYS A 215 1.49 -9.33 -16.59
N THR A 216 2.06 -8.67 -17.59
CA THR A 216 1.31 -7.84 -18.54
C THR A 216 0.64 -8.69 -19.62
N THR A 217 -0.27 -8.08 -20.37
CA THR A 217 -0.90 -8.64 -21.59
C THR A 217 -0.33 -8.01 -22.87
N ILE A 218 0.80 -7.30 -22.78
CA ILE A 218 1.38 -6.53 -23.89
C ILE A 218 1.69 -7.45 -25.08
N VAL A 219 1.23 -7.02 -26.25
CA VAL A 219 1.47 -7.68 -27.54
C VAL A 219 2.76 -7.14 -28.21
N PRO A 220 3.42 -7.94 -29.06
CA PRO A 220 4.54 -7.45 -29.85
C PRO A 220 4.13 -6.32 -30.80
N ARG A 221 4.96 -5.29 -30.90
CA ARG A 221 4.74 -4.11 -31.76
C ARG A 221 5.82 -4.04 -32.84
N ALA A 222 5.45 -3.60 -34.03
CA ALA A 222 6.39 -3.47 -35.16
C ALA A 222 7.52 -2.47 -34.85
N THR A 223 7.23 -1.40 -34.13
CA THR A 223 8.18 -0.33 -33.80
C THR A 223 9.05 -0.64 -32.58
N GLN A 224 8.78 -1.71 -31.82
CA GLN A 224 9.38 -1.98 -30.50
C GLN A 224 10.91 -1.88 -30.47
N THR A 225 11.58 -2.44 -31.48
CA THR A 225 13.04 -2.39 -31.60
C THR A 225 13.53 -0.97 -31.90
N ALA A 226 12.85 -0.26 -32.81
CA ALA A 226 13.22 1.10 -33.18
C ALA A 226 13.01 2.07 -32.00
N ASP A 227 11.89 1.94 -31.29
CA ASP A 227 11.54 2.72 -30.10
C ASP A 227 12.59 2.52 -29.00
N GLY A 228 12.97 1.26 -28.74
CA GLY A 228 14.01 0.90 -27.80
C GLY A 228 15.38 1.50 -28.16
N VAL A 229 15.78 1.45 -29.42
CA VAL A 229 17.06 2.04 -29.88
C VAL A 229 17.05 3.57 -29.77
N ARG A 230 16.01 4.22 -30.29
CA ARG A 230 15.94 5.69 -30.39
C ARG A 230 15.76 6.33 -29.01
N GLY A 231 14.93 5.72 -28.17
CA GLY A 231 14.59 6.21 -26.84
C GLY A 231 15.77 6.26 -25.86
N VAL A 232 16.87 5.54 -26.12
CA VAL A 232 18.13 5.70 -25.35
C VAL A 232 18.61 7.16 -25.36
N SER A 233 18.34 7.89 -26.44
CA SER A 233 18.69 9.32 -26.56
C SER A 233 18.01 10.19 -25.52
N LEU A 234 16.81 9.82 -25.06
CA LEU A 234 16.06 10.54 -24.01
C LEU A 234 16.85 10.53 -22.69
N TYR A 235 17.38 9.37 -22.31
CA TYR A 235 18.22 9.21 -21.13
C TYR A 235 19.52 10.02 -21.25
N ARG A 236 20.26 9.82 -22.34
CA ARG A 236 21.57 10.48 -22.52
C ARG A 236 21.46 12.01 -22.59
N ALA A 237 20.37 12.53 -23.15
CA ALA A 237 20.16 13.98 -23.28
C ALA A 237 19.89 14.68 -21.94
N ASN A 238 19.26 13.99 -20.98
CA ASN A 238 18.64 14.66 -19.84
C ASN A 238 19.10 14.14 -18.46
N PHE A 239 19.43 12.85 -18.34
CA PHE A 239 19.48 12.19 -17.05
C PHE A 239 20.66 12.65 -16.17
N ILE A 240 21.89 12.55 -16.68
CA ILE A 240 23.11 12.95 -15.96
C ILE A 240 23.05 14.43 -15.60
N ARG A 241 22.72 15.31 -16.55
CA ARG A 241 22.66 16.76 -16.32
C ARG A 241 21.72 17.11 -15.16
N SER A 242 20.51 16.56 -15.16
CA SER A 242 19.49 16.88 -14.16
C SER A 242 19.85 16.35 -12.77
N LEU A 243 20.51 15.18 -12.68
CA LEU A 243 20.95 14.63 -11.40
C LEU A 243 22.13 15.39 -10.80
N PHE A 244 23.13 15.74 -11.62
CA PHE A 244 24.36 16.38 -11.13
C PHE A 244 24.25 17.89 -11.00
N THR A 245 23.35 18.53 -11.73
CA THR A 245 23.06 19.98 -11.64
C THR A 245 21.55 20.23 -11.50
N PRO A 246 20.93 19.78 -10.39
CA PRO A 246 19.49 19.87 -10.20
C PRO A 246 19.04 21.31 -9.96
N ARG A 247 18.00 21.72 -10.68
CA ARG A 247 17.31 23.00 -10.54
C ARG A 247 16.28 22.93 -9.40
N LYS A 248 15.86 24.09 -8.88
CA LYS A 248 14.71 24.16 -7.96
C LYS A 248 13.45 24.31 -8.82
N ARG A 249 12.63 23.26 -8.89
CA ARG A 249 11.45 23.20 -9.76
C ARG A 249 10.22 22.97 -8.88
N TYR A 250 9.25 23.88 -8.93
CA TYR A 250 8.00 23.79 -8.18
C TYR A 250 6.85 23.54 -9.13
N ALA A 251 5.95 22.62 -8.78
CA ALA A 251 4.79 22.34 -9.61
C ALA A 251 3.80 23.50 -9.53
N HIS A 252 3.34 23.99 -10.68
CA HIS A 252 2.36 25.08 -10.78
C HIS A 252 0.91 24.59 -10.78
N ALA A 253 0.68 23.28 -10.88
CA ALA A 253 -0.62 22.62 -10.84
C ALA A 253 -0.70 21.54 -9.73
N PRO A 254 -1.90 21.15 -9.28
CA PRO A 254 -2.12 19.96 -8.44
C PRO A 254 -1.47 18.69 -9.01
N VAL A 255 -0.74 17.95 -8.18
CA VAL A 255 -0.07 16.70 -8.61
C VAL A 255 -0.45 15.52 -7.73
N GLN A 256 -0.83 14.42 -8.36
CA GLN A 256 -0.92 13.11 -7.76
C GLN A 256 0.22 12.22 -8.24
N VAL A 257 0.86 11.49 -7.33
CA VAL A 257 1.83 10.44 -7.65
C VAL A 257 1.26 9.08 -7.23
N ILE A 258 1.07 8.21 -8.22
CA ILE A 258 0.74 6.81 -8.03
C ILE A 258 2.05 6.02 -7.95
N VAL A 259 2.18 5.23 -6.88
CA VAL A 259 3.41 4.53 -6.49
C VAL A 259 3.13 3.03 -6.46
N PRO A 260 3.45 2.28 -7.52
CA PRO A 260 3.39 0.82 -7.49
C PRO A 260 4.42 0.27 -6.50
N THR A 261 3.97 -0.48 -5.50
CA THR A 261 4.85 -0.94 -4.40
C THR A 261 5.75 -2.11 -4.78
N GLN A 262 5.47 -2.79 -5.90
CA GLN A 262 6.27 -3.88 -6.46
C GLN A 262 7.12 -3.43 -7.68
N ASP A 263 7.26 -2.12 -7.88
CA ASP A 263 8.08 -1.55 -8.94
C ASP A 263 9.57 -1.91 -8.76
N LYS A 264 10.16 -2.51 -9.81
CA LYS A 264 11.57 -2.94 -9.83
C LYS A 264 12.52 -1.84 -10.29
N TYR A 265 12.01 -0.73 -10.81
CA TYR A 265 12.74 0.33 -11.48
C TYR A 265 12.73 1.62 -10.66
N VAL A 266 11.60 1.96 -10.04
CA VAL A 266 11.40 3.20 -9.28
C VAL A 266 11.02 2.90 -7.83
N SER A 267 11.86 3.30 -6.88
CA SER A 267 11.59 3.10 -5.46
C SER A 267 10.48 4.04 -4.95
N PRO A 268 9.56 3.56 -4.10
CA PRO A 268 8.61 4.41 -3.39
C PRO A 268 9.27 5.58 -2.63
N ALA A 269 10.53 5.42 -2.20
CA ALA A 269 11.29 6.41 -1.46
C ALA A 269 11.51 7.73 -2.22
N LEU A 270 11.47 7.72 -3.56
CA LEU A 270 11.65 8.92 -4.37
C LEU A 270 10.46 9.88 -4.31
N SER A 271 9.30 9.39 -3.88
CA SER A 271 8.05 10.17 -3.78
C SER A 271 7.73 10.64 -2.35
N GLU A 272 8.56 10.28 -1.36
CA GLU A 272 8.29 10.57 0.06
C GLU A 272 8.35 12.07 0.39
N ASP A 273 9.28 12.80 -0.24
CA ASP A 273 9.58 14.20 0.14
C ASP A 273 9.13 15.22 -0.92
N LEU A 274 8.13 14.87 -1.74
CA LEU A 274 7.67 15.72 -2.84
C LEU A 274 6.76 16.89 -2.40
N SER A 275 6.19 16.84 -1.19
CA SER A 275 5.36 17.91 -0.62
C SER A 275 6.06 19.26 -0.57
N ARG A 276 7.39 19.28 -0.50
CA ARG A 276 8.19 20.53 -0.53
C ARG A 276 8.23 21.20 -1.90
N TRP A 277 8.02 20.45 -2.98
CA TRP A 277 8.10 20.91 -4.37
C TRP A 277 6.72 21.07 -5.00
N VAL A 278 5.72 20.39 -4.43
CA VAL A 278 4.35 20.33 -4.90
C VAL A 278 3.44 20.79 -3.76
N PRO A 279 2.95 22.04 -3.79
CA PRO A 279 2.08 22.56 -2.73
C PRO A 279 0.78 21.77 -2.56
N ASN A 280 0.20 21.32 -3.67
CA ASN A 280 -1.01 20.50 -3.71
C ASN A 280 -0.63 19.08 -4.15
N TYR A 281 -0.26 18.24 -3.17
CA TYR A 281 0.32 16.92 -3.41
C TYR A 281 -0.53 15.77 -2.85
N TRP A 282 -0.81 14.80 -3.71
CA TRP A 282 -1.44 13.53 -3.35
C TRP A 282 -0.54 12.36 -3.71
N ARG A 283 -0.49 11.36 -2.83
CA ARG A 283 0.35 10.18 -3.01
C ARG A 283 -0.45 8.92 -2.73
N ARG A 284 -0.54 8.03 -3.72
CA ARG A 284 -1.25 6.75 -3.62
C ARG A 284 -0.29 5.60 -3.80
N GLU A 285 -0.21 4.71 -2.82
CA GLU A 285 0.50 3.44 -2.95
C GLU A 285 -0.46 2.37 -3.47
N VAL A 286 -0.05 1.63 -4.50
CA VAL A 286 -0.85 0.55 -5.08
C VAL A 286 -0.03 -0.72 -5.13
N VAL A 287 -0.63 -1.86 -4.76
CA VAL A 287 0.00 -3.17 -4.92
C VAL A 287 -0.04 -3.55 -6.40
N ALA A 288 0.98 -3.10 -7.12
CA ALA A 288 1.14 -3.35 -8.54
C ALA A 288 2.62 -3.28 -8.91
N ARG A 289 2.93 -3.79 -10.11
CA ARG A 289 4.24 -3.67 -10.74
C ARG A 289 4.29 -2.41 -11.63
N HIS A 290 5.34 -2.25 -12.41
CA HIS A 290 5.67 -1.00 -13.08
C HIS A 290 4.68 -0.63 -14.20
N TRP A 291 4.18 -1.61 -14.99
CA TRP A 291 3.19 -1.38 -16.05
C TRP A 291 1.75 -1.34 -15.53
N LEU A 292 1.49 -0.43 -14.58
CA LEU A 292 0.15 -0.17 -14.05
C LEU A 292 -0.88 0.22 -15.13
N PRO A 293 -0.56 1.05 -16.15
CA PRO A 293 -1.51 1.42 -17.20
C PRO A 293 -2.10 0.23 -17.97
N VAL A 294 -1.36 -0.88 -18.03
CA VAL A 294 -1.78 -2.10 -18.74
C VAL A 294 -2.43 -3.10 -17.79
N THR A 295 -1.80 -3.36 -16.65
CA THR A 295 -2.26 -4.42 -15.73
C THR A 295 -3.47 -4.01 -14.89
N HIS A 296 -3.65 -2.70 -14.64
CA HIS A 296 -4.68 -2.14 -13.76
C HIS A 296 -5.26 -0.84 -14.34
N ALA A 297 -5.50 -0.81 -15.65
CA ALA A 297 -5.98 0.36 -16.40
C ALA A 297 -7.19 1.05 -15.74
N GLY A 298 -8.22 0.29 -15.38
CA GLY A 298 -9.43 0.82 -14.73
C GLY A 298 -9.13 1.51 -13.40
N ARG A 299 -8.33 0.89 -12.53
CA ARG A 299 -7.94 1.46 -11.24
C ARG A 299 -7.10 2.73 -11.40
N MET A 300 -6.20 2.76 -12.38
CA MET A 300 -5.41 3.95 -12.68
C MET A 300 -6.29 5.09 -13.21
N ALA A 301 -7.28 4.78 -14.05
CA ALA A 301 -8.26 5.74 -14.54
C ALA A 301 -9.15 6.31 -13.41
N GLU A 302 -9.62 5.47 -12.49
CA GLU A 302 -10.39 5.91 -11.31
C GLU A 302 -9.58 6.89 -10.44
N MET A 303 -8.35 6.54 -10.06
CA MET A 303 -7.50 7.43 -9.25
C MET A 303 -7.20 8.75 -9.98
N ALA A 304 -7.00 8.73 -11.29
CA ALA A 304 -6.78 9.94 -12.08
C ALA A 304 -8.06 10.79 -12.15
N ARG A 305 -9.22 10.17 -12.37
CA ARG A 305 -10.53 10.81 -12.39
C ARG A 305 -10.81 11.56 -11.09
N GLU A 306 -10.54 10.95 -9.94
CA GLU A 306 -10.74 11.62 -8.64
C GLU A 306 -9.97 12.94 -8.53
N LEU A 307 -8.70 12.99 -9.01
CA LEU A 307 -7.93 14.24 -9.04
C LEU A 307 -8.47 15.22 -10.07
N ILE A 308 -8.82 14.75 -11.27
CA ILE A 308 -9.37 15.57 -12.36
C ILE A 308 -10.65 16.27 -11.87
N GLU A 309 -11.58 15.50 -11.32
CA GLU A 309 -12.83 16.03 -10.78
C GLU A 309 -12.61 17.07 -9.68
N HIS A 310 -11.63 16.86 -8.81
CA HIS A 310 -11.26 17.84 -7.80
C HIS A 310 -10.68 19.13 -8.42
N ALA A 311 -9.82 19.00 -9.42
CA ALA A 311 -9.25 20.13 -10.14
C ALA A 311 -10.30 20.93 -10.92
N GLU A 312 -11.37 20.26 -11.36
CA GLU A 312 -12.56 20.87 -11.99
C GLU A 312 -13.56 21.45 -10.97
N GLY A 313 -13.21 21.47 -9.67
CA GLY A 313 -13.97 22.15 -8.61
C GLY A 313 -14.89 21.26 -7.78
N LYS A 314 -14.90 19.93 -7.99
CA LYS A 314 -15.61 19.02 -7.07
C LYS A 314 -14.88 18.93 -5.71
N PRO A 315 -15.59 18.65 -4.60
CA PRO A 315 -14.97 18.33 -3.33
C PRO A 315 -14.03 17.12 -3.45
N GLU A 316 -12.97 17.08 -2.64
CA GLU A 316 -12.09 15.90 -2.60
C GLU A 316 -12.88 14.65 -2.15
N SER A 317 -12.80 13.58 -2.94
CA SER A 317 -13.28 12.26 -2.52
C SER A 317 -12.57 11.82 -1.22
N GLU A 318 -13.17 10.94 -0.42
CA GLU A 318 -12.51 10.42 0.78
C GLU A 318 -11.17 9.75 0.47
N ALA A 319 -11.10 9.02 -0.65
CA ALA A 319 -9.86 8.37 -1.09
C ALA A 319 -8.78 9.39 -1.48
N LEU A 320 -9.17 10.52 -2.07
CA LEU A 320 -8.26 11.63 -2.38
C LEU A 320 -7.81 12.35 -1.11
N GLN A 321 -8.72 12.65 -0.17
CA GLN A 321 -8.34 13.23 1.12
C GLN A 321 -7.33 12.37 1.88
N ARG A 322 -7.48 11.05 1.83
CA ARG A 322 -6.54 10.08 2.42
C ARG A 322 -5.18 10.06 1.72
N ALA A 323 -5.15 10.32 0.42
CA ALA A 323 -3.92 10.38 -0.37
C ALA A 323 -3.16 11.71 -0.16
N ARG A 324 -3.82 12.75 0.35
CA ARG A 324 -3.23 14.09 0.52
C ARG A 324 -2.02 14.04 1.45
N GLN A 325 -0.94 14.73 1.07
CA GLN A 325 0.29 14.79 1.85
C GLN A 325 0.61 16.24 2.24
N HIS A 326 0.81 16.47 3.53
CA HIS A 326 1.25 17.74 4.09
C HIS A 326 2.47 17.52 4.98
N GLY A 327 3.50 18.36 4.83
CA GLY A 327 4.68 18.34 5.70
C GLY A 327 5.49 17.04 5.64
N GLU A 328 6.10 16.68 6.77
CA GLU A 328 6.91 15.47 6.93
C GLU A 328 6.02 14.24 7.16
N ARG A 329 6.20 13.20 6.33
CA ARG A 329 5.32 12.02 6.32
C ARG A 329 5.63 11.07 7.47
N LYS A 330 4.63 10.83 8.33
CA LYS A 330 4.66 9.72 9.30
C LYS A 330 4.32 8.38 8.62
N PRO A 331 4.79 7.23 9.13
CA PRO A 331 4.69 5.93 8.45
C PRO A 331 3.27 5.49 8.07
N PHE A 332 2.25 5.85 8.84
CA PHE A 332 0.86 5.45 8.61
C PHE A 332 -0.05 6.61 8.16
N THR A 333 0.55 7.72 7.71
CA THR A 333 -0.21 8.84 7.11
C THR A 333 -1.10 8.32 5.98
N GLY A 334 -2.40 8.62 6.05
CA GLY A 334 -3.41 8.20 5.06
C GLY A 334 -3.92 6.76 5.23
N LYS A 335 -3.46 6.02 6.25
CA LYS A 335 -3.91 4.66 6.57
C LYS A 335 -5.02 4.66 7.62
N LEU A 336 -5.96 3.74 7.50
CA LEU A 336 -7.02 3.48 8.47
C LEU A 336 -6.73 2.16 9.22
N ALA A 337 -6.68 2.23 10.55
CA ALA A 337 -6.54 1.07 11.41
C ALA A 337 -7.85 0.79 12.18
N VAL A 338 -8.37 -0.43 12.07
CA VAL A 338 -9.50 -0.93 12.88
C VAL A 338 -8.93 -1.80 13.99
N ILE A 339 -9.21 -1.48 15.25
CA ILE A 339 -8.60 -2.15 16.40
C ILE A 339 -9.68 -2.62 17.34
N THR A 340 -9.77 -3.94 17.57
CA THR A 340 -10.72 -4.53 18.52
C THR A 340 -10.14 -4.63 19.93
N GLY A 341 -11.00 -4.47 20.94
CA GLY A 341 -10.55 -4.34 22.33
C GLY A 341 -9.77 -3.04 22.57
N ALA A 342 -10.05 -2.00 21.78
CA ALA A 342 -9.36 -0.71 21.84
C ALA A 342 -9.75 0.13 23.07
N GLY A 343 -10.71 -0.33 23.86
CA GLY A 343 -11.16 0.33 25.06
C GLY A 343 -10.15 0.26 26.21
N SER A 344 -9.18 -0.66 26.21
CA SER A 344 -8.19 -0.77 27.30
C SER A 344 -6.91 -1.50 26.89
N GLY A 345 -5.93 -1.56 27.81
CA GLY A 345 -4.73 -2.39 27.69
C GLY A 345 -3.98 -2.23 26.36
N ILE A 346 -3.55 -3.35 25.78
CA ILE A 346 -2.79 -3.38 24.52
C ILE A 346 -3.55 -2.70 23.37
N GLY A 347 -4.87 -2.89 23.29
CA GLY A 347 -5.68 -2.31 22.21
C GLY A 347 -5.71 -0.78 22.27
N ARG A 348 -5.89 -0.19 23.46
CA ARG A 348 -5.83 1.27 23.64
C ARG A 348 -4.44 1.81 23.30
N CYS A 349 -3.38 1.18 23.80
CA CYS A 349 -2.01 1.60 23.50
C CYS A 349 -1.70 1.48 22.00
N ALA A 350 -2.16 0.41 21.34
CA ALA A 350 -2.02 0.26 19.89
C ALA A 350 -2.76 1.38 19.13
N ALA A 351 -3.99 1.71 19.53
CA ALA A 351 -4.75 2.80 18.95
C ALA A 351 -4.03 4.15 19.04
N LEU A 352 -3.50 4.47 20.21
CA LEU A 352 -2.73 5.71 20.43
C LEU A 352 -1.43 5.73 19.62
N GLU A 353 -0.67 4.63 19.61
CA GLU A 353 0.62 4.54 18.89
C GLU A 353 0.44 4.59 17.36
N PHE A 354 -0.58 3.92 16.81
CA PHE A 354 -0.89 4.03 15.38
C PHE A 354 -1.35 5.45 15.01
N ALA A 355 -2.16 6.09 15.85
CA ALA A 355 -2.59 7.48 15.66
C ALA A 355 -1.42 8.45 15.70
N GLU A 356 -0.50 8.29 16.66
CA GLU A 356 0.71 9.10 16.78
C GLU A 356 1.55 9.03 15.50
N GLN A 357 1.56 7.88 14.83
CA GLN A 357 2.25 7.65 13.55
C GLN A 357 1.40 7.97 12.30
N GLY A 358 0.29 8.68 12.47
CA GLY A 358 -0.50 9.29 11.40
C GLY A 358 -1.69 8.47 10.88
N ALA A 359 -1.99 7.31 11.49
CA ALA A 359 -3.16 6.52 11.12
C ALA A 359 -4.46 7.17 11.63
N ALA A 360 -5.52 7.05 10.84
CA ALA A 360 -6.88 7.23 11.35
C ALA A 360 -7.33 5.94 12.06
N ILE A 361 -8.09 6.04 13.15
CA ILE A 361 -8.40 4.90 14.02
C ILE A 361 -9.91 4.64 14.12
N VAL A 362 -10.33 3.39 13.95
CA VAL A 362 -11.64 2.91 14.44
C VAL A 362 -11.38 2.10 15.71
N ALA A 363 -11.70 2.70 16.85
CA ALA A 363 -11.59 2.07 18.16
C ALA A 363 -12.85 1.23 18.41
N VAL A 364 -12.69 -0.09 18.45
CA VAL A 364 -13.79 -1.04 18.61
C VAL A 364 -13.68 -1.72 19.97
N ASP A 365 -14.76 -1.69 20.74
CA ASP A 365 -14.85 -2.39 22.03
C ASP A 365 -16.30 -2.79 22.31
N ILE A 366 -16.52 -3.76 23.18
CA ILE A 366 -17.88 -4.12 23.63
C ILE A 366 -18.43 -3.06 24.60
N ARG A 367 -17.56 -2.28 25.27
CA ARG A 367 -17.93 -1.17 26.14
C ARG A 367 -17.85 0.16 25.39
N ALA A 368 -19.01 0.74 25.09
CA ALA A 368 -19.14 1.99 24.33
C ALA A 368 -18.29 3.13 24.91
N GLU A 369 -18.37 3.37 26.22
CA GLU A 369 -17.65 4.44 26.90
C GLU A 369 -16.13 4.31 26.81
N ASP A 370 -15.62 3.07 26.87
CA ASP A 370 -14.18 2.82 26.81
C ASP A 370 -13.63 3.05 25.39
N ALA A 371 -14.36 2.62 24.36
CA ALA A 371 -14.02 2.92 22.97
C ALA A 371 -14.04 4.43 22.70
N GLU A 372 -15.08 5.13 23.18
CA GLU A 372 -15.23 6.57 23.01
C GLU A 372 -14.14 7.36 23.75
N ARG A 373 -13.74 6.91 24.94
CA ARG A 373 -12.61 7.51 25.68
C ARG A 373 -11.32 7.42 24.87
N THR A 374 -11.01 6.27 24.29
CA THR A 374 -9.83 6.10 23.42
C THR A 374 -9.92 7.00 22.17
N ALA A 375 -11.06 7.04 21.49
CA ALA A 375 -11.25 7.90 20.31
C ALA A 375 -11.14 9.39 20.65
N THR A 376 -11.62 9.79 21.83
CA THR A 376 -11.50 11.17 22.33
C THR A 376 -10.05 11.57 22.59
N LEU A 377 -9.26 10.70 23.25
CA LEU A 377 -7.83 10.96 23.48
C LEU A 377 -7.07 11.19 22.16
N ILE A 378 -7.37 10.40 21.13
CA ILE A 378 -6.78 10.56 19.80
C ILE A 378 -7.19 11.89 19.16
N ARG A 379 -8.48 12.25 19.21
CA ARG A 379 -8.99 13.51 18.65
C ARG A 379 -8.40 14.73 19.35
N LEU A 380 -8.28 14.70 20.68
CA LEU A 380 -7.63 15.77 21.47
C LEU A 380 -6.14 15.94 21.12
N SER A 381 -5.50 14.88 20.61
CA SER A 381 -4.12 14.90 20.13
C SER A 381 -3.99 15.30 18.65
N GLY A 382 -5.10 15.74 18.02
CA GLY A 382 -5.16 16.15 16.61
C GLY A 382 -5.29 14.99 15.60
N GLY A 383 -5.49 13.76 16.07
CA GLY A 383 -5.72 12.58 15.23
C GLY A 383 -7.17 12.43 14.79
N LYS A 384 -7.42 11.55 13.81
CA LYS A 384 -8.77 11.16 13.38
C LYS A 384 -9.14 9.83 14.04
N ALA A 385 -10.25 9.78 14.77
CA ALA A 385 -10.74 8.56 15.37
C ALA A 385 -12.26 8.48 15.48
N TRP A 386 -12.79 7.26 15.42
CA TRP A 386 -14.20 6.92 15.63
C TRP A 386 -14.31 5.77 16.64
N ALA A 387 -15.37 5.77 17.44
CA ALA A 387 -15.70 4.66 18.33
C ALA A 387 -16.85 3.82 17.77
N ARG A 388 -16.74 2.50 17.98
CA ARG A 388 -17.79 1.53 17.63
C ARG A 388 -17.96 0.50 18.73
N THR A 389 -19.21 0.30 19.14
CA THR A 389 -19.59 -0.73 20.10
C THR A 389 -19.90 -2.02 19.35
N VAL A 390 -19.07 -3.04 19.51
CA VAL A 390 -19.21 -4.31 18.79
C VAL A 390 -18.79 -5.47 19.69
N ASP A 391 -19.66 -6.47 19.80
CA ASP A 391 -19.25 -7.79 20.25
C ASP A 391 -18.59 -8.53 19.09
N VAL A 392 -17.28 -8.76 19.22
CA VAL A 392 -16.49 -9.42 18.17
C VAL A 392 -16.95 -10.85 17.91
N GLY A 393 -17.54 -11.53 18.89
CA GLY A 393 -18.07 -12.88 18.71
C GLY A 393 -19.39 -12.92 17.93
N ASN A 394 -20.06 -11.77 17.75
CA ASN A 394 -21.29 -11.66 16.99
C ASN A 394 -20.99 -11.36 15.51
N ALA A 395 -21.35 -12.29 14.63
CA ALA A 395 -21.11 -12.19 13.20
C ALA A 395 -21.78 -10.97 12.55
N GLU A 396 -23.06 -10.73 12.86
CA GLU A 396 -23.86 -9.65 12.27
C GLU A 396 -23.32 -8.27 12.65
N GLN A 397 -22.90 -8.09 13.91
CA GLN A 397 -22.29 -6.83 14.35
C GLN A 397 -20.93 -6.58 13.66
N MET A 398 -20.13 -7.63 13.46
CA MET A 398 -18.87 -7.52 12.73
C MET A 398 -19.07 -7.23 11.24
N GLU A 399 -20.11 -7.79 10.62
CA GLU A 399 -20.50 -7.47 9.23
C GLU A 399 -20.95 -6.00 9.11
N ALA A 400 -21.81 -5.54 10.01
CA ALA A 400 -22.23 -4.15 10.07
C ALA A 400 -21.05 -3.17 10.26
N LEU A 401 -20.06 -3.54 11.09
CA LEU A 401 -18.84 -2.76 11.25
C LEU A 401 -18.05 -2.66 9.93
N VAL A 402 -17.83 -3.78 9.24
CA VAL A 402 -17.05 -3.83 8.00
C VAL A 402 -17.73 -3.03 6.89
N ASP A 403 -19.05 -3.16 6.78
CA ASP A 403 -19.87 -2.40 5.85
C ASP A 403 -19.79 -0.90 6.10
N TRP A 404 -19.92 -0.48 7.37
CA TRP A 404 -19.78 0.92 7.74
C TRP A 404 -18.37 1.45 7.44
N VAL A 405 -17.31 0.70 7.77
CA VAL A 405 -15.92 1.08 7.45
C VAL A 405 -15.71 1.19 5.94
N GLY A 406 -16.33 0.31 5.15
CA GLY A 406 -16.25 0.35 3.70
C GLY A 406 -16.94 1.59 3.12
N LYS A 407 -18.19 1.84 3.53
CA LYS A 407 -19.03 2.92 3.01
C LYS A 407 -18.59 4.31 3.46
N ALA A 408 -18.19 4.45 4.72
CA ALA A 408 -17.93 5.77 5.33
C ALA A 408 -16.46 6.16 5.40
N LEU A 409 -15.52 5.22 5.18
CA LEU A 409 -14.09 5.47 5.34
C LEU A 409 -13.22 4.87 4.22
N GLY A 410 -13.83 4.24 3.21
CA GLY A 410 -13.12 3.60 2.08
C GLY A 410 -12.35 2.32 2.43
N GLY A 411 -12.65 1.69 3.56
CA GLY A 411 -12.09 0.39 3.96
C GLY A 411 -10.81 0.45 4.82
N ALA A 412 -10.55 -0.61 5.57
CA ALA A 412 -9.40 -0.72 6.47
C ALA A 412 -8.07 -1.06 5.74
N ASP A 413 -6.97 -0.44 6.16
CA ASP A 413 -5.60 -0.83 5.73
C ASP A 413 -4.91 -1.73 6.76
N ILE A 414 -5.24 -1.53 8.04
CA ILE A 414 -4.67 -2.27 9.15
C ILE A 414 -5.84 -2.78 10.00
N VAL A 415 -5.83 -4.06 10.33
CA VAL A 415 -6.82 -4.65 11.22
C VAL A 415 -6.10 -5.32 12.37
N VAL A 416 -6.44 -4.93 13.59
CA VAL A 416 -5.85 -5.49 14.80
C VAL A 416 -6.95 -6.23 15.56
N ASN A 417 -7.01 -7.54 15.31
CA ASN A 417 -7.86 -8.47 16.04
C ASN A 417 -7.20 -8.72 17.41
N ASN A 418 -7.49 -7.83 18.37
CA ASN A 418 -6.87 -7.81 19.70
C ASN A 418 -7.82 -8.16 20.84
N ALA A 419 -9.14 -7.96 20.68
CA ALA A 419 -10.12 -8.32 21.69
C ALA A 419 -9.94 -9.78 22.16
N GLY A 420 -10.01 -9.98 23.47
CA GLY A 420 -9.83 -11.30 24.07
C GLY A 420 -10.09 -11.30 25.57
N ILE A 421 -10.48 -12.46 26.09
CA ILE A 421 -10.71 -12.72 27.51
C ILE A 421 -9.79 -13.83 28.02
N GLY A 422 -9.43 -13.73 29.31
CA GLY A 422 -8.62 -14.72 30.00
C GLY A 422 -9.47 -15.78 30.69
N MET A 423 -8.95 -17.01 30.73
CA MET A 423 -9.52 -18.10 31.51
C MET A 423 -8.41 -18.99 32.06
N ALA A 424 -8.52 -19.33 33.33
CA ALA A 424 -7.67 -20.30 33.99
C ALA A 424 -8.53 -21.42 34.61
N GLY A 425 -8.03 -22.64 34.57
CA GLY A 425 -8.73 -23.85 34.97
C GLY A 425 -8.23 -25.07 34.18
N GLY A 426 -8.22 -26.22 34.83
CA GLY A 426 -7.99 -27.50 34.16
C GLY A 426 -9.21 -27.91 33.32
N ILE A 427 -9.04 -28.90 32.45
CA ILE A 427 -10.12 -29.39 31.57
C ILE A 427 -11.35 -29.87 32.34
N VAL A 428 -11.15 -30.43 33.54
CA VAL A 428 -12.22 -30.97 34.39
C VAL A 428 -13.04 -29.86 35.04
N ASP A 429 -12.43 -28.69 35.30
CA ASP A 429 -13.07 -27.59 36.01
C ASP A 429 -13.77 -26.60 35.06
N THR A 430 -13.39 -26.58 33.79
CA THR A 430 -13.97 -25.72 32.76
C THR A 430 -15.29 -26.28 32.23
N SER A 431 -16.38 -25.56 32.44
CA SER A 431 -17.70 -25.95 31.92
C SER A 431 -17.83 -25.76 30.41
N GLU A 432 -18.85 -26.37 29.79
CA GLU A 432 -19.15 -26.12 28.37
C GLU A 432 -19.41 -24.62 28.11
N ARG A 433 -20.12 -23.94 29.02
CA ARG A 433 -20.38 -22.50 28.93
C ARG A 433 -19.10 -21.68 28.95
N ASP A 434 -18.12 -22.08 29.75
CA ASP A 434 -16.80 -21.45 29.79
C ASP A 434 -16.08 -21.60 28.44
N TRP A 435 -16.10 -22.81 27.88
CA TRP A 435 -15.55 -23.09 26.54
C TRP A 435 -16.24 -22.28 25.45
N GLN A 436 -17.57 -22.27 25.42
CA GLN A 436 -18.34 -21.49 24.46
C GLN A 436 -17.97 -20.00 24.56
N ARG A 437 -17.94 -19.44 25.78
CA ARG A 437 -17.60 -18.02 26.00
C ARG A 437 -16.19 -17.67 25.51
N ILE A 438 -15.18 -18.45 25.87
CA ILE A 438 -13.79 -18.14 25.47
C ILE A 438 -13.56 -18.35 23.98
N LEU A 439 -14.15 -19.39 23.37
CA LEU A 439 -14.05 -19.62 21.92
C LEU A 439 -14.78 -18.53 21.14
N HIS A 440 -15.95 -18.11 21.61
CA HIS A 440 -16.74 -17.04 21.00
C HIS A 440 -15.94 -15.74 20.87
N VAL A 441 -15.21 -15.34 21.91
CA VAL A 441 -14.41 -14.10 21.87
C VAL A 441 -13.04 -14.34 21.23
N ASN A 442 -12.24 -15.28 21.74
CA ASN A 442 -10.82 -15.37 21.38
C ASN A 442 -10.57 -16.02 20.02
N VAL A 443 -11.49 -16.86 19.53
CA VAL A 443 -11.34 -17.57 18.25
C VAL A 443 -12.30 -17.00 17.22
N TRP A 444 -13.62 -17.04 17.47
CA TRP A 444 -14.60 -16.52 16.53
C TRP A 444 -14.45 -15.02 16.31
N GLY A 445 -14.17 -14.23 17.35
CA GLY A 445 -13.86 -12.80 17.19
C GLY A 445 -12.71 -12.52 16.24
N VAL A 446 -11.65 -13.33 16.28
CA VAL A 446 -10.53 -13.23 15.34
C VAL A 446 -10.96 -13.68 13.95
N ILE A 447 -11.69 -14.80 13.83
CA ILE A 447 -12.18 -15.32 12.54
C ILE A 447 -13.08 -14.30 11.83
N HIS A 448 -14.02 -13.66 12.54
CA HIS A 448 -14.90 -12.65 11.95
C HIS A 448 -14.09 -11.46 11.42
N GLY A 449 -13.26 -10.86 12.27
CA GLY A 449 -12.45 -9.70 11.86
C GLY A 449 -11.48 -10.04 10.72
N ALA A 450 -10.77 -11.15 10.84
CA ALA A 450 -9.84 -11.63 9.82
C ALA A 450 -10.53 -11.88 8.48
N ARG A 451 -11.61 -12.69 8.44
CA ARG A 451 -12.30 -13.09 7.21
C ARG A 451 -12.95 -11.90 6.51
N LEU A 452 -13.71 -11.10 7.25
CA LEU A 452 -14.52 -10.02 6.66
C LEU A 452 -13.64 -8.88 6.15
N PHE A 453 -12.66 -8.44 6.94
CA PHE A 453 -11.75 -7.39 6.47
C PHE A 453 -10.76 -7.89 5.41
N ALA A 454 -10.31 -9.16 5.44
CA ALA A 454 -9.52 -9.70 4.33
C ALA A 454 -10.33 -9.66 3.02
N LYS A 455 -11.60 -10.06 3.03
CA LYS A 455 -12.49 -9.95 1.85
C LYS A 455 -12.57 -8.51 1.34
N GLN A 456 -12.75 -7.53 2.23
CA GLN A 456 -12.76 -6.10 1.87
C GLN A 456 -11.41 -5.65 1.30
N MET A 457 -10.28 -6.02 1.91
CA MET A 457 -8.93 -5.66 1.45
C MET A 457 -8.61 -6.26 0.08
N VAL A 458 -9.01 -7.51 -0.16
CA VAL A 458 -8.85 -8.21 -1.45
C VAL A 458 -9.66 -7.51 -2.53
N ALA A 459 -10.94 -7.23 -2.27
CA ALA A 459 -11.81 -6.52 -3.22
C ALA A 459 -11.25 -5.13 -3.58
N ARG A 460 -10.75 -4.39 -2.60
CA ARG A 460 -10.12 -3.09 -2.80
C ARG A 460 -8.77 -3.18 -3.54
N GLY A 461 -8.04 -4.28 -3.35
CA GLY A 461 -6.76 -4.59 -3.99
C GLY A 461 -5.64 -3.57 -3.73
N GLN A 462 -5.72 -2.83 -2.62
CA GLN A 462 -4.69 -1.88 -2.18
C GLN A 462 -3.69 -2.50 -1.19
N GLY A 463 -3.79 -3.82 -0.97
CA GLY A 463 -3.06 -4.51 0.09
C GLY A 463 -3.58 -4.16 1.48
N GLY A 464 -2.77 -4.46 2.50
CA GLY A 464 -3.10 -4.19 3.90
C GLY A 464 -2.28 -5.03 4.86
N HIS A 465 -2.61 -4.98 6.15
CA HIS A 465 -1.98 -5.82 7.15
C HIS A 465 -2.97 -6.24 8.25
N ILE A 466 -3.04 -7.53 8.56
CA ILE A 466 -3.86 -8.09 9.62
C ILE A 466 -2.97 -8.55 10.77
N LEU A 467 -3.24 -8.05 11.97
CA LEU A 467 -2.55 -8.38 13.21
C LEU A 467 -3.52 -9.18 14.09
N ASN A 468 -3.16 -10.41 14.43
CA ASN A 468 -3.96 -11.26 15.31
C ASN A 468 -3.23 -11.44 16.64
N THR A 469 -3.89 -11.09 17.75
CA THR A 469 -3.27 -11.16 19.08
C THR A 469 -3.42 -12.55 19.67
N ALA A 470 -2.36 -13.34 19.52
CA ALA A 470 -2.18 -14.64 20.14
C ALA A 470 -1.65 -14.47 21.59
N SER A 471 -0.68 -15.29 22.00
CA SER A 471 0.00 -15.23 23.31
C SER A 471 1.24 -16.11 23.29
N ALA A 472 2.17 -15.91 24.22
CA ALA A 472 3.20 -16.91 24.55
C ALA A 472 2.58 -18.28 24.92
N ALA A 473 1.36 -18.29 25.48
CA ALA A 473 0.59 -19.50 25.78
C ALA A 473 0.23 -20.33 24.53
N ALA A 474 0.38 -19.77 23.32
CA ALA A 474 0.17 -20.50 22.08
C ALA A 474 1.28 -21.53 21.79
N PHE A 475 2.46 -21.38 22.40
CA PHE A 475 3.63 -22.19 22.04
C PHE A 475 3.78 -23.46 22.89
N ALA A 476 3.29 -23.47 24.13
CA ALA A 476 3.53 -24.56 25.07
C ALA A 476 2.27 -24.91 25.87
N PRO A 477 2.06 -26.20 26.19
CA PRO A 477 0.93 -26.63 27.01
C PRO A 477 1.06 -26.15 28.45
N SER A 478 -0.09 -25.98 29.11
CA SER A 478 -0.21 -25.63 30.52
C SER A 478 -1.43 -26.32 31.11
N ARG A 479 -1.27 -26.98 32.26
CA ARG A 479 -2.38 -27.64 32.97
C ARG A 479 -3.46 -26.67 33.46
N ASP A 480 -3.10 -25.41 33.75
CA ASP A 480 -4.02 -24.44 34.34
C ASP A 480 -4.62 -23.46 33.31
N LEU A 481 -4.21 -23.56 32.05
CA LEU A 481 -4.66 -22.65 30.98
C LEU A 481 -5.17 -23.41 29.76
N ALA A 482 -5.75 -24.59 29.95
CA ALA A 482 -6.11 -25.48 28.84
C ALA A 482 -6.97 -24.77 27.77
N ALA A 483 -8.08 -24.15 28.18
CA ALA A 483 -8.96 -23.41 27.26
C ALA A 483 -8.27 -22.20 26.62
N TYR A 484 -7.61 -21.36 27.42
CA TYR A 484 -6.93 -20.16 26.93
C TYR A 484 -5.79 -20.48 25.96
N ALA A 485 -4.88 -21.39 26.32
CA ALA A 485 -3.77 -21.83 25.48
C ALA A 485 -4.28 -22.40 24.15
N THR A 486 -5.36 -23.19 24.18
CA THR A 486 -6.02 -23.73 22.97
C THR A 486 -6.47 -22.60 22.05
N THR A 487 -7.17 -21.59 22.57
CA THR A 487 -7.62 -20.46 21.74
C THR A 487 -6.44 -19.69 21.12
N LYS A 488 -5.36 -19.49 21.86
CA LYS A 488 -4.19 -18.73 21.37
C LYS A 488 -3.36 -19.54 20.38
N ALA A 489 -3.29 -20.87 20.52
CA ALA A 489 -2.70 -21.76 19.53
C ALA A 489 -3.51 -21.78 18.22
N ALA A 490 -4.85 -21.81 18.30
CA ALA A 490 -5.72 -21.71 17.13
C ALA A 490 -5.50 -20.38 16.37
N VAL A 491 -5.43 -19.26 17.08
CA VAL A 491 -5.16 -17.94 16.49
C VAL A 491 -3.77 -17.88 15.82
N LEU A 492 -2.74 -18.48 16.44
CA LEU A 492 -1.40 -18.56 15.84
C LEU A 492 -1.44 -19.31 14.51
N MET A 493 -2.00 -20.53 14.50
CA MET A 493 -2.07 -21.36 13.29
C MET A 493 -2.91 -20.68 12.19
N LEU A 494 -4.08 -20.13 12.54
CA LEU A 494 -4.92 -19.37 11.62
C LEU A 494 -4.13 -18.23 10.94
N SER A 495 -3.33 -17.51 11.72
CA SER A 495 -2.52 -16.40 11.20
C SER A 495 -1.44 -16.86 10.22
N GLU A 496 -0.82 -18.01 10.46
CA GLU A 496 0.17 -18.59 9.55
C GLU A 496 -0.47 -19.09 8.24
N CYS A 497 -1.64 -19.73 8.32
CA CYS A 497 -2.43 -20.14 7.15
C CYS A 497 -2.82 -18.93 6.29
N MET A 498 -3.45 -17.92 6.90
CA MET A 498 -3.86 -16.70 6.20
C MET A 498 -2.69 -15.95 5.57
N ARG A 499 -1.51 -15.98 6.20
CA ARG A 499 -0.32 -15.35 5.62
C ARG A 499 0.05 -15.98 4.28
N GLY A 500 -0.05 -17.31 4.16
CA GLY A 500 0.18 -18.01 2.90
C GLY A 500 -0.88 -17.69 1.86
N GLU A 501 -2.15 -17.72 2.28
CA GLU A 501 -3.32 -17.43 1.44
C GLU A 501 -3.30 -16.01 0.85
N LEU A 502 -2.95 -15.02 1.67
CA LEU A 502 -3.09 -13.59 1.34
C LEU A 502 -1.81 -12.94 0.77
N ALA A 503 -0.73 -13.71 0.62
CA ALA A 503 0.56 -13.21 0.16
C ALA A 503 0.50 -12.63 -1.26
N GLY A 504 -0.31 -13.23 -2.15
CA GLY A 504 -0.45 -12.82 -3.54
C GLY A 504 -1.14 -11.46 -3.73
N GLN A 505 -1.94 -11.03 -2.75
CA GLN A 505 -2.73 -9.81 -2.77
C GLN A 505 -2.02 -8.64 -2.06
N GLY A 506 -0.78 -8.85 -1.61
CA GLY A 506 -0.02 -7.83 -0.88
C GLY A 506 -0.59 -7.50 0.50
N ILE A 507 -1.32 -8.45 1.11
CA ILE A 507 -1.85 -8.32 2.47
C ILE A 507 -0.93 -9.10 3.42
N GLY A 508 -0.30 -8.40 4.36
CA GLY A 508 0.51 -9.01 5.41
C GLY A 508 -0.37 -9.59 6.52
N VAL A 509 0.11 -10.66 7.16
CA VAL A 509 -0.52 -11.22 8.37
C VAL A 509 0.56 -11.46 9.42
N SER A 510 0.32 -11.01 10.65
CA SER A 510 1.20 -11.25 11.79
C SER A 510 0.45 -11.80 13.00
N ALA A 511 0.99 -12.89 13.58
CA ALA A 511 0.62 -13.33 14.92
C ALA A 511 1.45 -12.57 15.97
N ILE A 512 0.76 -11.90 16.89
CA ILE A 512 1.37 -11.16 17.99
C ILE A 512 1.31 -12.03 19.25
N CYS A 513 2.47 -12.47 19.73
CA CYS A 513 2.61 -13.41 20.84
C CYS A 513 3.34 -12.73 22.02
N PRO A 514 2.63 -11.89 22.80
CA PRO A 514 3.21 -11.30 24.00
C PRO A 514 3.35 -12.34 25.12
N GLY A 515 4.35 -12.14 25.96
CA GLY A 515 4.45 -12.76 27.28
C GLY A 515 3.45 -12.13 28.25
N PHE A 516 3.81 -12.13 29.54
CA PHE A 516 2.96 -11.63 30.60
C PHE A 516 2.90 -10.10 30.62
N ALA A 517 2.00 -9.52 29.83
CA ALA A 517 1.78 -8.07 29.75
C ALA A 517 0.80 -7.55 30.80
N GLU A 518 1.14 -6.45 31.46
CA GLU A 518 0.30 -5.79 32.46
C GLU A 518 -0.95 -5.19 31.80
N THR A 519 -2.05 -5.93 31.77
CA THR A 519 -3.30 -5.53 31.11
C THR A 519 -4.51 -5.85 31.99
N GLY A 520 -5.63 -5.18 31.71
CA GLY A 520 -6.90 -5.43 32.38
C GLY A 520 -7.44 -6.85 32.19
N ILE A 521 -6.88 -7.65 31.27
CA ILE A 521 -7.31 -9.04 31.05
C ILE A 521 -7.21 -9.86 32.34
N MET A 522 -6.20 -9.59 33.19
CA MET A 522 -5.99 -10.25 34.48
C MET A 522 -7.08 -9.89 35.49
N ALA A 523 -7.51 -8.63 35.53
CA ALA A 523 -8.59 -8.17 36.40
C ALA A 523 -9.95 -8.77 36.00
N SER A 524 -10.08 -9.27 34.76
CA SER A 524 -11.28 -9.92 34.24
C SER A 524 -11.16 -11.43 34.02
N THR A 525 -10.03 -12.06 34.33
CA THR A 525 -9.80 -13.50 34.09
C THR A 525 -10.81 -14.32 34.90
N VAL A 526 -11.48 -15.27 34.25
CA VAL A 526 -12.34 -16.24 34.91
C VAL A 526 -11.47 -17.41 35.39
N TYR A 527 -11.55 -17.74 36.68
CA TYR A 527 -10.93 -18.94 37.24
C TYR A 527 -12.04 -19.98 37.43
N ALA A 528 -12.05 -20.99 36.56
CA ALA A 528 -13.08 -22.03 36.56
C ALA A 528 -12.98 -22.88 37.84
N GLY A 529 -14.12 -23.35 38.35
CA GLY A 529 -14.19 -24.15 39.58
C GLY A 529 -13.90 -23.39 40.88
N THR A 530 -13.90 -22.05 40.89
CA THR A 530 -13.62 -21.23 42.10
C THR A 530 -14.79 -20.31 42.47
N THR A 531 -14.91 -20.00 43.76
CA THR A 531 -15.89 -19.03 44.30
C THR A 531 -15.52 -17.58 43.95
N GLU A 532 -16.46 -16.64 44.03
CA GLU A 532 -16.20 -15.22 43.72
C GLU A 532 -15.07 -14.60 44.57
N VAL A 533 -15.00 -14.97 45.86
CA VAL A 533 -13.95 -14.50 46.77
C VAL A 533 -12.57 -15.05 46.35
N GLN A 534 -12.50 -16.33 45.97
CA GLN A 534 -11.28 -16.94 45.47
C GLN A 534 -10.86 -16.34 44.12
N GLN A 535 -11.81 -16.05 43.22
CA GLN A 535 -11.53 -15.35 41.97
C GLN A 535 -10.88 -13.99 42.23
N ALA A 536 -11.43 -13.18 43.15
CA ALA A 536 -10.87 -11.88 43.48
C ALA A 536 -9.42 -11.98 44.00
N GLN A 537 -9.14 -12.95 44.87
CA GLN A 537 -7.79 -13.19 45.40
C GLN A 537 -6.81 -13.65 44.32
N LEU A 538 -7.22 -14.57 43.44
CA LEU A 538 -6.39 -15.06 42.35
C LEU A 538 -6.10 -13.97 41.31
N ARG A 539 -7.09 -13.14 40.97
CA ARG A 539 -6.92 -11.96 40.10
C ARG A 539 -5.93 -10.97 40.69
N ALA A 540 -6.01 -10.68 41.99
CA ALA A 540 -5.09 -9.77 42.66
C ALA A 540 -3.64 -10.30 42.65
N ARG A 541 -3.45 -11.59 42.95
CA ARG A 541 -2.13 -12.26 42.89
C ARG A 541 -1.55 -12.26 41.47
N ALA A 542 -2.36 -12.62 40.47
CA ALA A 542 -1.93 -12.63 39.07
C ALA A 542 -1.56 -11.23 38.58
N THR A 543 -2.34 -10.21 38.95
CA THR A 543 -2.05 -8.80 38.62
C THR A 543 -0.69 -8.38 39.19
N LYS A 544 -0.43 -8.66 40.48
CA LYS A 544 0.84 -8.35 41.13
C LYS A 544 2.03 -9.08 40.48
N LEU A 545 1.87 -10.36 40.13
CA LEU A 545 2.92 -11.14 39.46
C LEU A 545 3.29 -10.54 38.10
N TYR A 546 2.31 -10.11 37.31
CA TYR A 546 2.54 -9.53 35.99
C TYR A 546 3.14 -8.12 36.08
N GLN A 547 2.74 -7.34 37.08
CA GLN A 547 3.38 -6.06 37.41
C GLN A 547 4.86 -6.22 37.72
N LEU A 548 5.24 -7.25 38.48
CA LEU A 548 6.64 -7.56 38.78
C LEU A 548 7.44 -7.96 37.54
N ARG A 549 6.78 -8.57 36.53
CA ARG A 549 7.42 -8.95 35.26
C ARG A 549 7.54 -7.77 34.28
N GLY A 550 6.74 -6.72 34.45
CA GLY A 550 6.97 -5.39 33.91
C GLY A 550 6.83 -5.22 32.39
N LEU A 551 6.23 -6.17 31.66
CA LEU A 551 5.97 -5.98 30.23
C LEU A 551 4.79 -5.02 30.03
N LYS A 552 5.12 -3.78 29.69
CA LYS A 552 4.15 -2.72 29.45
C LYS A 552 3.35 -2.92 28.14
N PRO A 553 2.03 -2.64 28.11
CA PRO A 553 1.21 -2.69 26.89
C PRO A 553 1.75 -1.86 25.73
N GLU A 554 2.37 -0.72 26.01
CA GLU A 554 3.02 0.17 25.03
C GLU A 554 4.15 -0.55 24.28
N THR A 555 4.87 -1.43 24.97
CA THR A 555 5.93 -2.25 24.34
C THR A 555 5.34 -3.21 23.31
N VAL A 556 4.16 -3.79 23.60
CA VAL A 556 3.45 -4.66 22.68
C VAL A 556 2.90 -3.86 21.50
N ALA A 557 2.30 -2.70 21.75
CA ALA A 557 1.82 -1.78 20.71
C ALA A 557 2.93 -1.35 19.74
N LYS A 558 4.11 -0.95 20.26
CA LYS A 558 5.29 -0.64 19.43
C LYS A 558 5.81 -1.85 18.65
N ALA A 559 5.65 -3.06 19.17
CA ALA A 559 5.98 -4.28 18.45
C ALA A 559 4.99 -4.58 17.32
N MET A 560 3.69 -4.35 17.53
CA MET A 560 2.65 -4.44 16.48
C MET A 560 2.96 -3.49 15.32
N LEU A 561 3.30 -2.24 15.64
CA LEU A 561 3.65 -1.23 14.66
C LEU A 561 4.86 -1.66 13.79
N ARG A 562 5.94 -2.12 14.44
CA ARG A 562 7.11 -2.68 13.74
C ARG A 562 6.76 -3.93 12.92
N ALA A 563 5.80 -4.73 13.36
CA ALA A 563 5.36 -5.93 12.65
C ALA A 563 4.69 -5.58 11.32
N VAL A 564 3.87 -4.52 11.29
CA VAL A 564 3.27 -3.98 10.06
C VAL A 564 4.37 -3.46 9.13
N LEU A 565 5.25 -2.60 9.64
CA LEU A 565 6.32 -1.99 8.82
C LEU A 565 7.30 -3.02 8.22
N ARG A 566 7.57 -4.12 8.94
CA ARG A 566 8.52 -5.16 8.50
C ARG A 566 7.84 -6.41 7.95
N ASN A 567 6.52 -6.42 7.87
CA ASN A 567 5.71 -7.58 7.53
C ASN A 567 6.17 -8.88 8.25
N LYS A 568 6.39 -8.82 9.56
CA LYS A 568 6.95 -9.94 10.35
C LYS A 568 5.88 -11.00 10.65
N PRO A 569 6.07 -12.30 10.35
CA PRO A 569 5.02 -13.33 10.50
C PRO A 569 4.61 -13.61 11.94
N VAL A 570 5.58 -13.85 12.82
CA VAL A 570 5.34 -14.18 14.24
C VAL A 570 6.19 -13.26 15.10
N VAL A 571 5.54 -12.51 15.98
CA VAL A 571 6.16 -11.48 16.83
C VAL A 571 6.10 -11.93 18.27
N THR A 572 7.22 -12.40 18.80
CA THR A 572 7.38 -12.70 20.23
C THR A 572 7.80 -11.43 20.97
N ILE A 573 7.15 -11.14 22.11
CA ILE A 573 7.47 -9.99 22.95
C ILE A 573 7.62 -10.45 24.40
N GLY A 574 8.74 -10.12 25.05
CA GLY A 574 9.06 -10.55 26.41
C GLY A 574 9.83 -11.87 26.47
N ILE A 575 10.64 -12.04 27.51
CA ILE A 575 11.54 -13.20 27.65
C ILE A 575 10.76 -14.52 27.67
N GLU A 576 9.57 -14.51 28.26
CA GLU A 576 8.68 -15.68 28.32
C GLU A 576 8.24 -16.15 26.94
N ALA A 577 7.86 -15.22 26.05
CA ALA A 577 7.44 -15.55 24.70
C ALA A 577 8.61 -16.13 23.88
N HIS A 578 9.81 -15.57 24.05
CA HIS A 578 11.01 -16.08 23.40
C HIS A 578 11.39 -17.48 23.91
N SER A 579 11.46 -17.66 25.23
CA SER A 579 11.81 -18.93 25.86
C SER A 579 10.77 -20.02 25.57
N SER A 580 9.48 -19.69 25.67
CA SER A 580 8.40 -20.64 25.38
C SER A 580 8.43 -21.14 23.94
N ARG A 581 8.64 -20.22 22.97
CA ARG A 581 8.80 -20.59 21.55
C ARG A 581 10.05 -21.42 21.28
N PHE A 582 11.15 -21.11 21.97
CA PHE A 582 12.38 -21.87 21.84
C PHE A 582 12.21 -23.29 22.39
N ILE A 583 11.70 -23.41 23.63
CA ILE A 583 11.47 -24.70 24.30
C ILE A 583 10.48 -25.55 23.51
N SER A 584 9.38 -24.98 23.01
CA SER A 584 8.40 -25.76 22.24
C SER A 584 8.93 -26.27 20.90
N ARG A 585 9.90 -25.57 20.30
CA ARG A 585 10.49 -25.95 19.02
C ARG A 585 11.66 -26.92 19.16
N TYR A 586 12.48 -26.78 20.21
CA TYR A 586 13.74 -27.52 20.34
C TYR A 586 13.81 -28.47 21.54
N ALA A 587 12.95 -28.30 22.54
CA ALA A 587 12.94 -29.08 23.78
C ALA A 587 11.51 -29.47 24.20
N GLN A 588 10.79 -30.16 23.30
CA GLN A 588 9.39 -30.55 23.53
C GLN A 588 9.20 -31.40 24.80
N TRP A 589 10.18 -32.24 25.15
CA TRP A 589 10.15 -33.02 26.39
C TRP A 589 10.11 -32.11 27.63
N LEU A 590 10.90 -31.04 27.64
CA LEU A 590 10.97 -30.06 28.73
C LEU A 590 9.67 -29.26 28.79
N SER A 591 9.10 -28.90 27.63
CA SER A 591 7.78 -28.26 27.53
C SER A 591 6.69 -29.10 28.22
N ARG A 592 6.66 -30.41 27.96
CA ARG A 592 5.71 -31.36 28.56
C ARG A 592 5.93 -31.53 30.06
N LEU A 593 7.18 -31.45 30.53
CA LEU A 593 7.50 -31.53 31.95
C LEU A 593 7.04 -30.27 32.70
N ILE A 594 7.36 -29.09 32.16
CA ILE A 594 6.90 -27.79 32.72
C ILE A 594 5.37 -27.74 32.78
N ALA A 595 4.69 -28.27 31.76
CA ALA A 595 3.22 -28.27 31.70
C ALA A 595 2.53 -29.03 32.85
N ARG A 596 3.25 -29.91 33.57
CA ARG A 596 2.71 -30.63 34.73
C ARG A 596 2.72 -29.79 36.02
N VAL A 597 3.49 -28.71 36.06
CA VAL A 597 3.63 -27.82 37.22
C VAL A 597 2.45 -26.84 37.28
N SER A 598 1.83 -26.72 38.46
CA SER A 598 0.73 -25.78 38.70
C SER A 598 1.26 -24.36 38.94
N MET A 599 0.68 -23.37 38.29
CA MET A 599 0.92 -21.94 38.55
C MET A 599 0.12 -21.42 39.76
N ALA A 600 -0.96 -22.11 40.13
CA ALA A 600 -1.64 -21.93 41.40
C ALA A 600 -0.99 -22.86 42.41
N GLY A 601 0.02 -22.37 43.14
CA GLY A 601 0.70 -23.17 44.17
C GLY A 601 -0.32 -23.74 45.16
N HIS A 602 -0.26 -25.06 45.34
CA HIS A 602 -0.63 -25.70 46.60
C HIS A 602 0.64 -25.95 47.38
#